data_AF-A0A8T0WVJ6-F1
#
_entry.id   AF-A0A8T0WVJ6-F1
#
_cell.length_a   1.000
_cell.length_b   1.000
_cell.length_c   1.000
_cell.angle_alpha   90.00
_cell.angle_beta   90.00
_cell.angle_gamma   90.00
#
_symmetry.space_group_name_H-M   'P 1'
#
loop_
_entity.id
_entity.type
_entity.pdbx_description
1 polymer ?
#
loop_
_entity_poly.entity_id
_entity_poly.type
_entity_poly.pdbx_seq_one_letter_code
_entity_poly.pdbx_strand_id
1 'polypeptide(L)'
;MAAARTTSLALLLFAAAVVVLAAHAAAEDLVSQACTNATRNFCRLQLSKDSCVSALRSDERSAAARDLRDLTLVAVDLVGTSAAAADVAVSAASAKGGDAGMERSLQYCRLDYDDMARTVPDCRLLVARYDAAVLAADGGWPSAQYYFGCVDRLRDAAVGCWDQVRNWAELKKAVGKEVRDVVQRANVAKLIQEQMLGMENPFEPPQHD
;
A
#
# COMPACT_ATOMS: atom_id res chain seq x y z
N MET A 1 13.79 -34.18 57.64
CA MET A 1 13.58 -32.82 57.11
C MET A 1 13.97 -32.81 55.64
N ALA A 2 13.00 -32.77 54.73
CA ALA A 2 13.25 -32.63 53.30
C ALA A 2 12.11 -31.78 52.72
N ALA A 3 12.44 -30.57 52.28
CA ALA A 3 11.57 -29.76 51.43
C ALA A 3 12.45 -29.28 50.28
N ALA A 4 12.41 -30.02 49.18
CA ALA A 4 13.22 -29.79 48.00
C ALA A 4 12.60 -28.69 47.14
N ARG A 5 13.43 -27.65 46.94
CA ARG A 5 13.49 -26.69 45.82
C ARG A 5 12.72 -27.13 44.56
N THR A 6 11.48 -26.64 44.39
CA THR A 6 10.72 -26.77 43.14
C THR A 6 10.29 -25.43 42.53
N THR A 7 10.64 -24.31 43.15
CA THR A 7 10.16 -22.97 42.73
C THR A 7 11.00 -22.29 41.65
N SER A 8 12.18 -22.79 41.27
CA SER A 8 13.09 -22.04 40.38
C SER A 8 12.80 -22.18 38.88
N LEU A 9 12.27 -23.31 38.39
CA LEU A 9 12.10 -23.54 36.95
C LEU A 9 10.87 -22.81 36.36
N ALA A 10 9.75 -22.75 37.10
CA ALA A 10 8.55 -22.08 36.62
C ALA A 10 8.74 -20.56 36.51
N LEU A 11 9.45 -19.94 37.44
CA LEU A 11 9.78 -18.51 37.42
C LEU A 11 10.75 -18.15 36.28
N LEU A 12 11.71 -19.02 35.96
CA LEU A 12 12.62 -18.83 34.83
C LEU A 12 11.90 -18.98 33.47
N LEU A 13 10.97 -19.93 33.35
CA LEU A 13 10.15 -20.10 32.14
C LEU A 13 9.18 -18.93 31.92
N PHE A 14 8.56 -18.42 32.99
CA PHE A 14 7.71 -17.22 32.91
C PHE A 14 8.51 -15.97 32.55
N ALA A 15 9.70 -15.78 33.13
CA ALA A 15 10.57 -14.65 32.79
C ALA A 15 11.03 -14.71 31.32
N ALA A 16 11.41 -15.89 30.82
CA ALA A 16 11.78 -16.08 29.42
C ALA A 16 10.61 -15.82 28.46
N ALA A 17 9.40 -16.30 28.79
CA ALA A 17 8.21 -16.03 27.98
C ALA A 17 7.85 -14.54 27.96
N VAL A 18 7.94 -13.84 29.09
CA VAL A 18 7.69 -12.39 29.17
C VAL A 18 8.74 -11.60 28.38
N VAL A 19 10.01 -12.03 28.39
CA VAL A 19 11.06 -11.40 27.58
C VAL A 19 10.85 -11.65 26.09
N VAL A 20 10.39 -12.83 25.68
CA VAL A 20 10.07 -13.14 24.27
C VAL A 20 8.84 -12.35 23.79
N LEU A 21 7.81 -12.19 24.63
CA LEU A 21 6.65 -11.35 24.31
C LEU A 21 7.00 -9.85 24.30
N ALA A 22 7.88 -9.39 25.20
CA ALA A 22 8.32 -8.00 25.23
C ALA A 22 9.26 -7.64 24.08
N ALA A 23 10.10 -8.58 23.62
CA ALA A 23 10.93 -8.41 22.42
C ALA A 23 10.08 -8.34 21.14
N HIS A 24 8.96 -9.06 21.07
CA HIS A 24 7.96 -8.91 20.00
C HIS A 24 7.18 -7.59 20.07
N ALA A 25 7.09 -6.97 21.26
CA ALA A 25 6.38 -5.71 21.45
C ALA A 25 7.27 -4.45 21.27
N ALA A 26 8.61 -4.60 21.19
CA ALA A 26 9.55 -3.49 21.16
C ALA A 26 10.22 -3.24 19.79
N ALA A 27 10.02 -4.12 18.81
CA ALA A 27 10.26 -3.78 17.42
C ALA A 27 9.00 -3.05 16.90
N GLU A 28 9.13 -1.79 16.50
CA GLU A 28 8.03 -1.11 15.82
C GLU A 28 7.62 -1.96 14.61
N ASP A 29 6.36 -2.40 14.57
CA ASP A 29 5.81 -3.22 13.47
C ASP A 29 6.15 -2.56 12.12
N LEU A 30 6.68 -3.33 11.17
CA LEU A 30 7.16 -2.86 9.87
C LEU A 30 6.11 -1.99 9.16
N VAL A 31 4.83 -2.35 9.30
CA VAL A 31 3.70 -1.54 8.77
C VAL A 31 3.65 -0.15 9.41
N SER A 32 3.76 -0.05 10.73
CA SER A 32 3.77 1.26 11.44
C SER A 32 4.96 2.10 11.00
N GLN A 33 6.15 1.49 10.91
CA GLN A 33 7.37 2.19 10.52
C GLN A 33 7.28 2.71 9.07
N ALA A 34 6.91 1.83 8.14
CA ALA A 34 6.78 2.18 6.72
C ALA A 34 5.70 3.24 6.49
N CYS A 35 4.56 3.17 7.19
CA CYS A 35 3.52 4.19 7.11
C CYS A 35 3.92 5.52 7.78
N THR A 36 4.71 5.49 8.86
CA THR A 36 5.26 6.70 9.48
C THR A 36 6.16 7.41 8.48
N ASN A 37 7.09 6.69 7.87
CA ASN A 37 8.01 7.23 6.87
C ASN A 37 7.26 7.72 5.61
N ALA A 38 6.31 6.94 5.10
CA ALA A 38 5.47 7.30 3.95
C ALA A 38 4.73 8.63 4.13
N THR A 39 4.32 8.93 5.36
CA THR A 39 3.39 10.03 5.66
C THR A 39 4.07 11.23 6.32
N ARG A 40 5.40 11.22 6.47
CA ARG A 40 6.19 12.39 6.89
C ARG A 40 5.87 13.63 6.05
N ASN A 41 5.53 13.46 4.77
CA ASN A 41 5.09 14.52 3.87
C ASN A 41 3.64 14.33 3.43
N PHE A 42 2.70 14.47 4.37
CA PHE A 42 1.26 14.35 4.12
C PHE A 42 0.77 15.10 2.87
N CYS A 43 1.35 16.29 2.58
CA CYS A 43 0.99 17.12 1.44
C CYS A 43 1.21 16.45 0.07
N ARG A 44 2.06 15.42 -0.03
CA ARG A 44 2.42 14.82 -1.32
C ARG A 44 1.26 14.02 -1.94
N LEU A 45 0.52 13.25 -1.13
CA LEU A 45 -0.54 12.35 -1.61
C LEU A 45 -1.79 12.31 -0.70
N GLN A 46 -1.92 13.22 0.26
CA GLN A 46 -3.06 13.32 1.19
C GLN A 46 -3.34 11.99 1.94
N LEU A 47 -2.28 11.29 2.34
CA LEU A 47 -2.34 10.02 3.05
C LEU A 47 -1.90 10.21 4.50
N SER A 48 -2.76 9.88 5.47
CA SER A 48 -2.40 9.91 6.89
C SER A 48 -1.77 8.58 7.32
N LYS A 49 -0.96 8.60 8.40
CA LYS A 49 -0.39 7.37 8.98
C LYS A 49 -1.47 6.33 9.25
N ASP A 50 -2.55 6.71 9.93
CA ASP A 50 -3.63 5.80 10.31
C ASP A 50 -4.33 5.19 9.09
N SER A 51 -4.55 6.00 8.05
CA SER A 51 -5.17 5.56 6.80
C SER A 51 -4.26 4.59 6.04
N CYS A 52 -2.93 4.78 6.09
CA CYS A 52 -1.94 3.87 5.53
C CYS A 52 -1.91 2.54 6.28
N VAL A 53 -1.81 2.59 7.62
CA VAL A 53 -1.77 1.40 8.48
C VAL A 53 -3.04 0.58 8.31
N SER A 54 -4.20 1.24 8.32
CA SER A 54 -5.49 0.58 8.14
C SER A 54 -5.61 -0.07 6.76
N ALA A 55 -5.11 0.58 5.70
CA ALA A 55 -5.12 0.03 4.36
C ALA A 55 -4.26 -1.24 4.27
N LEU A 56 -3.01 -1.20 4.75
CA LEU A 56 -2.12 -2.37 4.72
C LEU A 56 -2.66 -3.52 5.57
N ARG A 57 -3.10 -3.23 6.80
CA ARG A 57 -3.65 -4.23 7.72
C ARG A 57 -5.02 -4.77 7.32
N SER A 58 -5.63 -4.26 6.24
CA SER A 58 -6.81 -4.90 5.64
C SER A 58 -6.49 -6.24 4.97
N ASP A 59 -5.20 -6.54 4.76
CA ASP A 59 -4.70 -7.84 4.32
C ASP A 59 -3.75 -8.43 5.38
N GLU A 60 -4.05 -9.64 5.83
CA GLU A 60 -3.28 -10.32 6.89
C GLU A 60 -1.80 -10.57 6.51
N ARG A 61 -1.49 -10.62 5.22
CA ARG A 61 -0.11 -10.80 4.73
C ARG A 61 0.78 -9.63 5.11
N SER A 62 0.23 -8.44 5.39
CA SER A 62 1.03 -7.30 5.84
C SER A 62 1.73 -7.56 7.18
N ALA A 63 1.12 -8.37 8.05
CA ALA A 63 1.69 -8.72 9.35
C ALA A 63 2.85 -9.73 9.24
N ALA A 64 2.90 -10.49 8.15
CA ALA A 64 3.97 -11.46 7.87
C ALA A 64 5.08 -10.89 6.97
N ALA A 65 4.95 -9.64 6.53
CA ALA A 65 5.91 -8.99 5.65
C ALA A 65 7.27 -8.84 6.33
N ARG A 66 8.33 -9.25 5.64
CA ARG A 66 9.71 -9.24 6.19
C ARG A 66 10.45 -7.97 5.83
N ASP A 67 10.06 -7.33 4.74
CA ASP A 67 10.70 -6.16 4.16
C ASP A 67 9.69 -5.29 3.39
N LEU A 68 10.16 -4.15 2.87
CA LEU A 68 9.32 -3.23 2.09
C LEU A 68 8.87 -3.83 0.74
N ARG A 69 9.57 -4.83 0.21
CA ARG A 69 9.17 -5.54 -1.01
C ARG A 69 7.92 -6.37 -0.75
N ASP A 70 7.89 -7.12 0.35
CA ASP A 70 6.71 -7.88 0.78
C ASP A 70 5.52 -6.94 0.99
N LEU A 71 5.71 -5.80 1.67
CA LEU A 71 4.66 -4.80 1.83
C LEU A 71 4.20 -4.18 0.51
N THR A 72 5.12 -3.93 -0.43
CA THR A 72 4.76 -3.40 -1.75
C THR A 72 3.92 -4.41 -2.54
N LEU A 73 4.25 -5.70 -2.48
CA LEU A 73 3.43 -6.76 -3.10
C LEU A 73 2.01 -6.78 -2.53
N VAL A 74 1.87 -6.71 -1.20
CA VAL A 74 0.56 -6.62 -0.54
C VAL A 74 -0.19 -5.38 -1.00
N ALA A 75 0.46 -4.22 -1.04
CA ALA A 75 -0.17 -2.97 -1.48
C ALA A 75 -0.64 -3.01 -2.94
N VAL A 76 0.16 -3.59 -3.86
CA VAL A 76 -0.23 -3.79 -5.27
C VAL A 76 -1.44 -4.72 -5.39
N ASP A 77 -1.47 -5.82 -4.65
CA ASP A 77 -2.62 -6.74 -4.65
C ASP A 77 -3.89 -6.06 -4.07
N LEU A 78 -3.73 -5.23 -3.04
CA LEU A 78 -4.82 -4.43 -2.47
C LEU A 78 -5.39 -3.44 -3.48
N VAL A 79 -4.54 -2.81 -4.29
CA VAL A 79 -4.96 -1.92 -5.40
C VAL A 79 -5.79 -2.68 -6.42
N GLY A 80 -5.36 -3.88 -6.84
CA GLY A 80 -6.15 -4.70 -7.76
C GLY A 80 -7.51 -5.12 -7.19
N THR A 81 -7.53 -5.50 -5.92
CA THR A 81 -8.76 -5.91 -5.23
C THR A 81 -9.77 -4.76 -5.11
N SER A 82 -9.29 -3.55 -4.75
CA SER A 82 -10.19 -2.39 -4.67
C SER A 82 -10.63 -1.91 -6.04
N ALA A 83 -9.77 -1.97 -7.06
CA ALA A 83 -10.14 -1.63 -8.44
C ALA A 83 -11.26 -2.56 -8.95
N ALA A 84 -11.17 -3.86 -8.69
CA ALA A 84 -12.23 -4.80 -9.05
C ALA A 84 -13.55 -4.49 -8.31
N ALA A 85 -13.49 -4.15 -7.02
CA ALA A 85 -14.69 -3.74 -6.27
C ALA A 85 -15.30 -2.42 -6.80
N ALA A 86 -14.45 -1.47 -7.19
CA ALA A 86 -14.88 -0.21 -7.76
C ALA A 86 -15.47 -0.38 -9.18
N ASP A 87 -14.92 -1.26 -10.00
CA ASP A 87 -15.48 -1.58 -11.32
C ASP A 87 -16.89 -2.18 -11.23
N VAL A 88 -17.13 -3.04 -10.24
CA VAL A 88 -18.48 -3.56 -9.94
C VAL A 88 -19.43 -2.41 -9.59
N ALA A 89 -19.00 -1.46 -8.75
CA ALA A 89 -19.80 -0.31 -8.37
C ALA A 89 -20.06 0.65 -9.56
N VAL A 90 -19.05 0.91 -10.38
CA VAL A 90 -19.14 1.72 -11.61
C VAL A 90 -20.06 1.06 -12.63
N SER A 91 -19.98 -0.26 -12.80
CA SER A 91 -20.88 -1.02 -13.67
C SER A 91 -22.32 -0.95 -13.17
N ALA A 92 -22.55 -1.08 -11.86
CA ALA A 92 -23.87 -0.93 -11.26
C ALA A 92 -24.43 0.50 -11.40
N ALA A 93 -23.59 1.52 -11.30
CA ALA A 93 -23.98 2.91 -11.54
C ALA A 93 -24.32 3.16 -13.01
N SER A 94 -23.53 2.60 -13.93
CA SER A 94 -23.75 2.72 -15.38
C SER A 94 -25.09 2.12 -15.80
N ALA A 95 -25.48 0.99 -15.20
CA ALA A 95 -26.75 0.32 -15.48
C ALA A 95 -28.00 1.14 -15.07
N LYS A 96 -27.86 2.12 -14.18
CA LYS A 96 -28.96 3.02 -13.79
C LYS A 96 -29.23 4.11 -14.83
N GLY A 97 -28.35 4.27 -15.81
CA GLY A 97 -28.38 5.37 -16.77
C GLY A 97 -28.04 6.72 -16.14
N GLY A 98 -27.89 7.73 -16.98
CA GLY A 98 -27.62 9.09 -16.55
C GLY A 98 -27.63 10.05 -17.73
N ASP A 99 -27.23 11.30 -17.49
CA ASP A 99 -26.87 12.17 -18.61
C ASP A 99 -25.60 11.66 -19.31
N ALA A 100 -25.44 12.04 -20.58
CA ALA A 100 -24.34 11.56 -21.42
C ALA A 100 -22.94 11.91 -20.88
N GLY A 101 -22.82 12.94 -20.03
CA GLY A 101 -21.58 13.30 -19.34
C GLY A 101 -21.25 12.28 -18.25
N MET A 102 -22.22 11.96 -17.39
CA MET A 102 -22.06 10.93 -16.36
C MET A 102 -21.76 9.55 -16.94
N GLU A 103 -22.46 9.15 -18.01
CA GLU A 103 -22.20 7.88 -18.69
C GLU A 103 -20.78 7.81 -19.24
N ARG A 104 -20.29 8.90 -19.85
CA ARG A 104 -18.91 9.00 -20.35
C ARG A 104 -17.89 8.92 -19.21
N SER A 105 -18.14 9.61 -18.10
CA SER A 105 -17.26 9.55 -16.92
C SER A 105 -17.15 8.13 -16.35
N LEU A 106 -18.27 7.40 -16.27
CA LEU A 106 -18.26 6.00 -15.85
C LEU A 106 -17.55 5.09 -16.86
N GLN A 107 -17.69 5.33 -18.17
CA GLN A 107 -16.95 4.59 -19.19
C GLN A 107 -15.43 4.78 -19.06
N TYR A 108 -14.95 6.00 -18.79
CA TYR A 108 -13.53 6.23 -18.53
C TYR A 108 -13.05 5.45 -17.31
N CYS A 109 -13.80 5.46 -16.21
CA CYS A 109 -13.45 4.67 -15.03
C CYS A 109 -13.32 3.17 -15.34
N ARG A 110 -14.18 2.60 -16.19
CA ARG A 110 -14.08 1.18 -16.59
C ARG A 110 -12.79 0.91 -17.37
N LEU A 111 -12.40 1.81 -18.28
CA LEU A 111 -11.14 1.70 -19.01
C LEU A 111 -9.93 1.75 -18.06
N ASP A 112 -9.96 2.65 -17.07
CA ASP A 112 -8.92 2.76 -16.06
C ASP A 112 -8.83 1.48 -15.21
N TYR A 113 -9.96 0.92 -14.76
CA TYR A 113 -9.95 -0.31 -13.96
C TYR A 113 -9.59 -1.56 -14.76
N ASP A 114 -9.99 -1.64 -16.02
CA ASP A 114 -9.52 -2.68 -16.95
C ASP A 114 -8.00 -2.60 -17.14
N ASP A 115 -7.44 -1.38 -17.23
CA ASP A 115 -5.99 -1.19 -17.32
C ASP A 115 -5.26 -1.58 -16.04
N MET A 116 -5.81 -1.23 -14.88
CA MET A 116 -5.28 -1.67 -13.59
C MET A 116 -5.30 -3.19 -13.47
N ALA A 117 -6.39 -3.86 -13.87
CA ALA A 117 -6.50 -5.31 -13.82
C ALA A 117 -5.41 -6.02 -14.65
N ARG A 118 -5.03 -5.45 -15.80
CA ARG A 118 -3.92 -5.95 -16.62
C ARG A 118 -2.54 -5.60 -16.03
N THR A 119 -2.42 -4.43 -15.42
CA THR A 119 -1.14 -3.91 -14.92
C THR A 119 -0.73 -4.54 -13.58
N VAL A 120 -1.67 -4.90 -12.71
CA VAL A 120 -1.38 -5.48 -11.38
C VAL A 120 -0.47 -6.73 -11.44
N PRO A 121 -0.74 -7.74 -12.28
CA PRO A 121 0.15 -8.89 -12.42
C PRO A 121 1.57 -8.53 -12.84
N ASP A 122 1.73 -7.58 -13.76
CA ASP A 122 3.03 -7.12 -14.24
C ASP A 122 3.80 -6.39 -13.12
N CYS A 123 3.11 -5.53 -12.37
CA CYS A 123 3.70 -4.86 -11.20
C CYS A 123 4.13 -5.86 -10.15
N ARG A 124 3.30 -6.86 -9.87
CA ARG A 124 3.62 -7.91 -8.92
C ARG A 124 4.88 -8.67 -9.34
N LEU A 125 5.01 -9.01 -10.63
CA LEU A 125 6.19 -9.68 -11.15
C LEU A 125 7.46 -8.83 -11.03
N LEU A 126 7.36 -7.55 -11.37
CA LEU A 126 8.48 -6.60 -11.26
C LEU A 126 8.91 -6.46 -9.80
N VAL A 127 7.99 -6.17 -8.89
CA VAL A 127 8.28 -6.02 -7.45
C VAL A 127 8.86 -7.32 -6.88
N ALA A 128 8.32 -8.49 -7.24
CA ALA A 128 8.84 -9.76 -6.75
C ALA A 128 10.29 -10.04 -7.17
N ARG A 129 10.71 -9.52 -8.32
CA ARG A 129 12.08 -9.64 -8.84
C ARG A 129 13.02 -8.55 -8.33
N TYR A 130 12.51 -7.60 -7.53
CA TYR A 130 13.34 -6.56 -6.96
C TYR A 130 14.46 -7.13 -6.09
N ASP A 131 15.68 -6.73 -6.43
CA ASP A 131 16.90 -7.00 -5.70
C ASP A 131 17.74 -5.72 -5.65
N ALA A 132 17.95 -5.19 -4.43
CA ALA A 132 18.68 -3.96 -4.21
C ALA A 132 20.16 -4.06 -4.61
N ALA A 133 20.78 -5.24 -4.49
CA ALA A 133 22.18 -5.45 -4.87
C ALA A 133 22.34 -5.43 -6.40
N VAL A 134 21.40 -6.04 -7.12
CA VAL A 134 21.35 -5.97 -8.59
C VAL A 134 21.11 -4.54 -9.06
N LEU A 135 20.17 -3.82 -8.45
CA LEU A 135 19.90 -2.43 -8.77
C LEU A 135 21.15 -1.55 -8.58
N ALA A 136 21.88 -1.73 -7.47
CA ALA A 136 23.11 -1.01 -7.20
C ALA A 136 24.23 -1.37 -8.20
N ALA A 137 24.34 -2.64 -8.60
CA ALA A 137 25.33 -3.11 -9.58
C ALA A 137 25.05 -2.59 -11.00
N ASP A 138 23.78 -2.44 -11.38
CA ASP A 138 23.34 -1.92 -12.69
C ASP A 138 23.35 -0.37 -12.77
N GLY A 139 24.12 0.29 -11.89
CA GLY A 139 24.30 1.74 -11.90
C GLY A 139 23.23 2.54 -11.15
N GLY A 140 22.37 1.88 -10.37
CA GLY A 140 21.35 2.54 -9.53
C GLY A 140 20.31 3.31 -10.37
N TRP A 141 20.14 4.60 -10.11
CA TRP A 141 19.26 5.44 -10.91
C TRP A 141 19.92 5.69 -12.28
N PRO A 142 19.44 5.11 -13.41
CA PRO A 142 18.04 5.14 -13.86
C PRO A 142 17.32 3.77 -13.96
N SER A 143 17.95 2.64 -13.64
CA SER A 143 17.31 1.31 -13.75
C SER A 143 16.12 1.13 -12.79
N ALA A 144 16.05 1.94 -11.74
CA ALA A 144 14.89 2.01 -10.84
C ALA A 144 13.59 2.49 -11.53
N GLN A 145 13.69 3.19 -12.68
CA GLN A 145 12.53 3.69 -13.43
C GLN A 145 11.58 2.58 -13.90
N TYR A 146 12.11 1.38 -14.16
CA TYR A 146 11.29 0.21 -14.50
C TYR A 146 10.38 -0.22 -13.35
N TYR A 147 10.83 -0.06 -12.10
CA TYR A 147 10.03 -0.37 -10.93
C TYR A 147 8.99 0.73 -10.69
N PHE A 148 9.38 2.01 -10.74
CA PHE A 148 8.45 3.15 -10.55
C PHE A 148 7.30 3.17 -11.55
N GLY A 149 7.59 2.89 -12.83
CA GLY A 149 6.62 3.01 -13.91
C GLY A 149 5.37 2.15 -13.70
N CYS A 150 5.47 1.04 -12.96
CA CYS A 150 4.32 0.17 -12.76
C CYS A 150 3.32 0.71 -11.73
N VAL A 151 3.78 1.07 -10.53
CA VAL A 151 2.87 1.59 -9.50
C VAL A 151 2.41 3.02 -9.83
N ASP A 152 3.23 3.81 -10.53
CA ASP A 152 2.79 5.10 -11.06
C ASP A 152 1.62 4.93 -12.04
N ARG A 153 1.67 3.95 -12.95
CA ARG A 153 0.54 3.66 -13.84
C ARG A 153 -0.74 3.29 -13.07
N LEU A 154 -0.62 2.44 -12.05
CA LEU A 154 -1.77 2.08 -11.19
C LEU A 154 -2.36 3.31 -10.50
N ARG A 155 -1.52 4.21 -9.98
CA ARG A 155 -1.98 5.46 -9.35
C ARG A 155 -2.64 6.38 -10.38
N ASP A 156 -2.04 6.55 -11.55
CA ASP A 156 -2.56 7.45 -12.57
C ASP A 156 -3.94 7.01 -13.06
N ALA A 157 -4.16 5.71 -13.24
CA ALA A 157 -5.49 5.15 -13.53
C ALA A 157 -6.49 5.41 -12.38
N ALA A 158 -6.07 5.19 -11.13
CA ALA A 158 -6.93 5.44 -9.95
C ALA A 158 -7.35 6.92 -9.84
N VAL A 159 -6.38 7.83 -10.01
CA VAL A 159 -6.63 9.29 -9.97
C VAL A 159 -7.45 9.73 -11.17
N GLY A 160 -7.18 9.17 -12.36
CA GLY A 160 -7.94 9.41 -13.59
C GLY A 160 -9.44 9.19 -13.39
N CYS A 161 -9.83 8.02 -12.88
CA CYS A 161 -11.23 7.74 -12.57
C CYS A 161 -11.78 8.67 -11.47
N TRP A 162 -11.00 8.97 -10.42
CA TRP A 162 -11.44 9.91 -9.39
C TRP A 162 -11.73 11.31 -9.95
N ASP A 163 -10.92 11.80 -10.88
CA ASP A 163 -11.15 13.07 -11.56
C ASP A 163 -12.43 13.07 -12.41
N GLN A 164 -12.80 11.91 -12.98
CA GLN A 164 -14.07 11.74 -13.70
C GLN A 164 -15.28 11.78 -12.77
N VAL A 165 -15.14 11.33 -11.52
CA VAL A 165 -16.28 11.16 -10.59
C VAL A 165 -16.45 12.35 -9.64
N ARG A 166 -15.36 12.97 -9.16
CA ARG A 166 -15.38 13.84 -7.97
C ARG A 166 -16.23 15.11 -8.09
N ASN A 167 -16.46 15.58 -9.31
CA ASN A 167 -17.20 16.81 -9.59
C ASN A 167 -18.70 16.58 -9.81
N TRP A 168 -19.13 15.32 -9.97
CA TRP A 168 -20.54 14.96 -10.14
C TRP A 168 -21.11 14.52 -8.80
N ALA A 169 -22.06 15.28 -8.24
CA ALA A 169 -22.64 14.95 -6.94
C ALA A 169 -23.28 13.55 -6.92
N GLU A 170 -24.00 13.20 -7.99
CA GLU A 170 -24.66 11.89 -8.13
C GLU A 170 -23.65 10.75 -8.25
N LEU A 171 -22.62 10.87 -9.10
CA LEU A 171 -21.59 9.83 -9.20
C LEU A 171 -20.78 9.71 -7.91
N LYS A 172 -20.41 10.84 -7.29
CA LYS A 172 -19.68 10.84 -6.02
C LYS A 172 -20.48 10.16 -4.91
N LYS A 173 -21.81 10.30 -4.92
CA LYS A 173 -22.72 9.59 -4.02
C LYS A 173 -22.81 8.10 -4.36
N ALA A 174 -22.84 7.75 -5.65
CA ALA A 174 -23.05 6.38 -6.11
C ALA A 174 -21.80 5.49 -5.98
N VAL A 175 -20.62 5.99 -6.35
CA VAL A 175 -19.39 5.19 -6.45
C VAL A 175 -18.18 5.84 -5.76
N GLY A 176 -18.35 7.06 -5.23
CA GLY A 176 -17.21 7.84 -4.75
C GLY A 176 -16.49 7.25 -3.54
N LYS A 177 -17.12 6.35 -2.77
CA LYS A 177 -16.44 5.64 -1.67
C LYS A 177 -15.45 4.63 -2.24
N GLU A 178 -15.90 3.77 -3.14
CA GLU A 178 -15.11 2.71 -3.77
C GLU A 178 -13.97 3.32 -4.60
N VAL A 179 -14.25 4.34 -5.41
CA VAL A 179 -13.23 5.04 -6.21
C VAL A 179 -12.15 5.68 -5.31
N ARG A 180 -12.53 6.29 -4.18
CA ARG A 180 -11.55 6.85 -3.23
C ARG A 180 -10.70 5.78 -2.57
N ASP A 181 -11.25 4.60 -2.27
CA ASP A 181 -10.49 3.48 -1.71
C ASP A 181 -9.41 3.00 -2.70
N VAL A 182 -9.70 2.98 -4.01
CA VAL A 182 -8.69 2.71 -5.05
C VAL A 182 -7.55 3.73 -5.01
N VAL A 183 -7.87 5.03 -4.99
CA VAL A 183 -6.86 6.10 -4.91
C VAL A 183 -6.03 5.97 -3.63
N GLN A 184 -6.65 5.73 -2.49
CA GLN A 184 -5.95 5.60 -1.21
C GLN A 184 -4.97 4.42 -1.23
N ARG A 185 -5.40 3.25 -1.70
CA ARG A 185 -4.53 2.07 -1.82
C ARG A 185 -3.41 2.28 -2.83
N ALA A 186 -3.68 2.98 -3.94
CA ALA A 186 -2.64 3.30 -4.93
C ALA A 186 -1.59 4.27 -4.38
N ASN A 187 -2.01 5.25 -3.56
CA ASN A 187 -1.10 6.15 -2.86
C ASN A 187 -0.24 5.40 -1.83
N VAL A 188 -0.82 4.45 -1.09
CA VAL A 188 -0.06 3.56 -0.19
C VAL A 188 0.96 2.76 -0.99
N ALA A 189 0.54 2.06 -2.05
CA ALA A 189 1.44 1.26 -2.88
C ALA A 189 2.61 2.09 -3.41
N LYS A 190 2.33 3.32 -3.90
CA LYS A 190 3.37 4.23 -4.34
C LYS A 190 4.37 4.54 -3.22
N LEU A 191 3.91 5.04 -2.07
CA LEU A 191 4.83 5.50 -1.02
C LEU A 191 5.65 4.38 -0.41
N ILE A 192 5.10 3.17 -0.30
CA ILE A 192 5.86 1.99 0.15
C ILE A 192 6.91 1.62 -0.91
N GLN A 193 6.56 1.65 -2.20
CA GLN A 193 7.50 1.38 -3.27
C GLN A 193 8.64 2.40 -3.34
N GLU A 194 8.34 3.70 -3.17
CA GLU A 194 9.37 4.74 -3.17
C GLU A 194 10.39 4.52 -2.04
N GLN A 195 9.93 4.10 -0.86
CA GLN A 195 10.82 3.70 0.24
C GLN A 195 11.62 2.43 -0.09
N MET A 196 10.97 1.42 -0.69
CA MET A 196 11.64 0.18 -1.12
C MET A 196 12.82 0.47 -2.06
N LEU A 197 12.65 1.46 -2.94
CA LEU A 197 13.65 1.88 -3.93
C LEU A 197 14.67 2.88 -3.37
N GLY A 198 14.64 3.15 -2.06
CA GLY A 198 15.59 4.03 -1.39
C GLY A 198 15.46 5.50 -1.81
N MET A 199 14.28 5.94 -2.26
CA MET A 199 14.06 7.36 -2.53
C MET A 199 14.00 8.11 -1.22
N GLU A 200 15.09 8.82 -0.92
CA GLU A 200 15.10 9.80 0.15
C GLU A 200 14.12 10.93 -0.16
N ASN A 201 13.50 11.44 0.89
CA ASN A 201 12.68 12.63 0.81
C ASN A 201 13.57 13.79 0.32
N PRO A 202 13.31 14.40 -0.85
CA PRO A 202 14.15 15.50 -1.36
C PRO A 202 14.08 16.77 -0.49
N PHE A 203 13.22 16.79 0.52
CA PHE A 203 13.08 17.87 1.49
C PHE A 203 13.68 17.54 2.88
N GLU A 204 14.22 16.35 3.07
CA GLU A 204 14.95 15.99 4.29
C GLU A 204 16.43 16.35 4.08
N PRO A 205 17.03 17.22 4.91
CA PRO A 205 18.45 17.54 4.77
C PRO A 205 19.28 16.26 4.99
N PRO A 206 20.37 16.06 4.23
CA PRO A 206 21.21 14.88 4.38
C PRO A 206 21.67 14.77 5.84
N GLN A 207 21.40 13.61 6.46
CA GLN A 207 21.97 13.28 7.76
C GLN A 207 23.44 12.96 7.55
N HIS A 208 24.30 13.94 7.83
CA HIS A 208 25.74 13.71 7.94
C HIS A 208 26.01 13.11 9.31
N ASP A 209 26.33 11.82 9.34
CA ASP A 209 27.03 11.16 10.46
C ASP A 209 28.54 11.46 10.40
#